data_AF-A0A7Y5VXX7-F1
#
_entry.id   AF-A0A7Y5VXX7-F1
#
_cell.length_a   1.000
_cell.length_b   1.000
_cell.length_c   1.000
_cell.angle_alpha   90.00
_cell.angle_beta   90.00
_cell.angle_gamma   90.00
#
_symmetry.space_group_name_H-M   'P 1'
#
loop_
_entity.id
_entity.type
_entity.pdbx_description
1 polymer ?
#
loop_
_entity_poly.entity_id
_entity_poly.type
_entity_poly.pdbx_seq_one_letter_code
_entity_poly.pdbx_strand_id
1 'polypeptide(L)'
;MLGFRALAGGVAGGVIGVVLWAAVTYFTGYEIGWVAWFVGVLTGAGVSGSIERRGGILTGLLACVIAVGAVGAGKVAMARMAASEAIATIGENFTEEDAVFHMARNDPEAEPGEDGEYDSAALDRAEASWEAMSETERDAYRLQAANEVRQEMEANSEAVTVVALIHSLSPYDILWIGLAGVSAFKLASRNDAPRHSSMIDAAADKEGGLHPAFKGSSEEESMSPASFGGMRGLPSAPPSSTPRFAPGAGHAGHAGHAGHGVREESGGPGHDDSQGHAHDDGGEHVDLEDERRGSADAA
;
A
#
# COMPACT_ATOMS: atom_id res chain seq x y z
N MET A 1 26.36 5.69 -21.60
CA MET A 1 25.72 5.33 -20.30
C MET A 1 24.68 6.36 -19.83
N LEU A 2 24.02 7.09 -20.74
CA LEU A 2 23.08 8.17 -20.36
C LEU A 2 21.84 7.65 -19.61
N GLY A 3 21.35 6.46 -19.99
CA GLY A 3 20.16 5.85 -19.40
C GLY A 3 20.31 5.47 -17.93
N PHE A 4 21.49 4.99 -17.52
CA PHE A 4 21.71 4.57 -16.12
C PHE A 4 21.65 5.76 -15.15
N ARG A 5 22.26 6.89 -15.50
CA ARG A 5 22.24 8.12 -14.67
C ARG A 5 20.82 8.66 -14.54
N ALA A 6 20.08 8.70 -15.65
CA ALA A 6 18.67 9.09 -15.67
C ALA A 6 17.82 8.19 -14.76
N LEU A 7 17.98 6.86 -14.87
CA LEU A 7 17.30 5.88 -14.04
C LEU A 7 17.64 6.08 -12.55
N ALA A 8 18.92 6.18 -12.20
CA ALA A 8 19.36 6.39 -10.82
C ALA A 8 18.80 7.70 -10.22
N GLY A 9 18.82 8.79 -10.99
CA GLY A 9 18.24 10.06 -10.57
C GLY A 9 16.74 9.98 -10.35
N GLY A 10 16.01 9.33 -11.27
CA GLY A 10 14.57 9.11 -11.14
C GLY A 10 14.21 8.27 -9.92
N VAL A 11 14.92 7.15 -9.70
CA VAL A 11 14.71 6.28 -8.52
C VAL A 11 14.99 7.03 -7.23
N ALA A 12 16.09 7.80 -7.16
CA ALA A 12 16.38 8.62 -5.98
C ALA A 12 15.27 9.65 -5.70
N GLY A 13 14.80 10.35 -6.74
CA GLY A 13 13.68 11.30 -6.61
C GLY A 13 12.37 10.62 -6.18
N GLY A 14 12.07 9.44 -6.73
CA GLY A 14 10.90 8.64 -6.38
C GLY A 14 10.93 8.16 -4.93
N VAL A 15 12.08 7.63 -4.46
CA VAL A 15 12.27 7.19 -3.06
C VAL A 15 12.09 8.36 -2.10
N ILE A 16 12.69 9.51 -2.37
CA ILE A 16 12.51 10.72 -1.55
C ILE A 16 11.04 11.11 -1.50
N GLY A 17 10.36 11.10 -2.65
CA GLY A 17 8.93 11.39 -2.73
C GLY A 17 8.07 10.44 -1.89
N VAL A 18 8.31 9.13 -1.98
CA VAL A 18 7.58 8.12 -1.21
C VAL A 18 7.84 8.27 0.29
N VAL A 19 9.08 8.56 0.72
CA VAL A 19 9.40 8.79 2.14
C VAL A 19 8.66 10.02 2.67
N LEU A 20 8.65 11.12 1.92
CA LEU A 20 7.90 12.32 2.30
C LEU A 20 6.40 12.05 2.35
N TRP A 21 5.89 11.26 1.41
CA TRP A 21 4.50 10.86 1.41
C TRP A 21 4.13 10.02 2.64
N ALA A 22 4.92 8.98 2.93
CA ALA A 22 4.73 8.16 4.12
C ALA A 22 4.76 8.99 5.41
N ALA A 23 5.69 9.95 5.52
CA ALA A 23 5.76 10.85 6.66
C ALA A 23 4.50 11.71 6.81
N VAL A 24 4.00 12.30 5.72
CA VAL A 24 2.76 13.11 5.75
C VAL A 24 1.57 12.24 6.16
N THR A 25 1.41 11.07 5.55
CA THR A 25 0.30 10.16 5.89
C THR A 25 0.37 9.72 7.35
N TYR A 26 1.56 9.39 7.86
CA TYR A 26 1.77 9.00 9.25
C TYR A 26 1.36 10.11 10.24
N PHE A 27 1.79 11.35 10.01
CA PHE A 27 1.50 12.44 10.94
C PHE A 27 0.08 13.00 10.83
N THR A 28 -0.53 12.94 9.65
CA THR A 28 -1.85 13.54 9.43
C THR A 28 -3.00 12.54 9.58
N GLY A 29 -2.73 11.25 9.40
CA GLY A 29 -3.77 10.22 9.26
C GLY A 29 -4.64 10.40 8.01
N TYR A 30 -4.28 11.33 7.12
CA TYR A 30 -5.04 11.63 5.91
C TYR A 30 -4.25 11.24 4.67
N GLU A 31 -4.89 10.48 3.79
CA GLU A 31 -4.37 10.17 2.46
C GLU A 31 -4.62 11.35 1.53
N ILE A 32 -3.69 12.30 1.50
CA ILE A 32 -3.86 13.49 0.66
C ILE A 32 -3.28 13.27 -0.74
N GLY A 33 -4.17 13.09 -1.72
CA GLY A 33 -3.80 12.74 -3.09
C GLY A 33 -2.86 13.73 -3.81
N TRP A 34 -2.80 15.00 -3.38
CA TRP A 34 -1.84 15.96 -3.97
C TRP A 34 -0.37 15.59 -3.72
N VAL A 35 -0.09 14.72 -2.74
CA VAL A 35 1.29 14.28 -2.46
C VAL A 35 1.81 13.37 -3.57
N ALA A 36 0.95 12.55 -4.21
CA ALA A 36 1.36 11.72 -5.34
C ALA A 36 1.86 12.57 -6.53
N TRP A 37 1.23 13.73 -6.77
CA TRP A 37 1.73 14.69 -7.76
C TRP A 37 3.15 15.16 -7.43
N PHE A 38 3.43 15.42 -6.16
CA PHE A 38 4.77 15.83 -5.69
C PHE A 38 5.82 14.74 -5.92
N VAL A 39 5.47 13.46 -5.72
CA VAL A 39 6.34 12.32 -6.07
C VAL A 39 6.70 12.34 -7.56
N GLY A 40 5.72 12.62 -8.43
CA GLY A 40 5.95 12.76 -9.86
C GLY A 40 6.91 13.90 -10.21
N VAL A 41 6.74 15.06 -9.56
CA VAL A 41 7.64 16.22 -9.73
C VAL A 41 9.07 15.89 -9.30
N LEU A 42 9.26 15.28 -8.12
CA LEU A 42 10.59 14.90 -7.63
C LEU A 42 11.26 13.85 -8.52
N THR A 43 10.50 12.85 -8.98
CA THR A 43 10.99 11.84 -9.92
C THR A 43 11.44 12.49 -11.24
N GLY A 44 10.59 13.35 -11.82
CA GLY A 44 10.93 14.07 -13.05
C GLY A 44 12.14 14.99 -12.89
N ALA A 45 12.27 15.66 -11.75
CA ALA A 45 13.41 16.52 -11.43
C ALA A 45 14.69 15.69 -11.30
N GLY A 46 14.62 14.53 -10.63
CA GLY A 46 15.74 13.60 -10.49
C GLY A 46 16.22 13.06 -11.84
N VAL A 47 15.31 12.67 -12.73
CA VAL A 47 15.66 12.27 -14.11
C VAL A 47 16.28 13.43 -14.88
N SER A 48 15.65 14.61 -14.83
CA SER A 48 16.07 15.80 -15.59
C SER A 48 17.43 16.36 -15.13
N GLY A 49 17.70 16.34 -13.82
CA GLY A 49 18.97 16.76 -13.24
C GLY A 49 20.14 15.82 -13.54
N SER A 50 19.85 14.54 -13.78
CA SER A 50 20.86 13.52 -14.06
C SER A 50 21.29 13.44 -15.53
N ILE A 51 20.60 14.13 -16.44
CA ILE A 51 20.92 14.14 -17.86
C ILE A 51 21.57 15.46 -18.27
N GLU A 52 22.79 15.38 -18.80
CA GLU A 52 23.54 16.53 -19.30
C GLU A 52 22.94 17.02 -20.63
N ARG A 53 21.89 17.86 -20.55
CA ARG A 53 21.28 18.61 -21.67
C ARG A 53 20.73 17.79 -22.85
N ARG A 54 20.44 16.51 -22.64
CA ARG A 54 19.83 15.61 -23.65
C ARG A 54 18.59 14.93 -23.08
N GLY A 55 17.59 15.71 -22.69
CA GLY A 55 16.30 15.15 -22.30
C GLY A 55 15.37 15.18 -23.48
N GLY A 56 14.63 14.10 -23.67
CA GLY A 56 13.62 14.02 -24.70
C GLY A 56 12.50 13.06 -24.38
N ILE A 57 11.73 12.67 -25.39
CA ILE A 57 10.52 11.86 -25.18
C ILE A 57 10.83 10.56 -24.42
N LEU A 58 11.93 9.88 -24.75
CA LEU A 58 12.33 8.63 -24.07
C LEU A 58 12.67 8.84 -22.58
N THR A 59 13.33 9.96 -22.21
CA THR A 59 13.61 10.26 -20.79
C THR A 59 12.34 10.67 -20.05
N GLY A 60 11.41 11.35 -20.72
CA GLY A 60 10.08 11.62 -20.21
C GLY A 60 9.29 10.34 -19.89
N LEU A 61 9.26 9.39 -20.83
CA LEU A 61 8.57 8.11 -20.63
C LEU A 61 9.19 7.31 -19.48
N LEU A 62 10.52 7.26 -19.41
CA LEU A 62 11.22 6.62 -18.30
C LEU A 62 10.84 7.24 -16.95
N ALA A 63 10.82 8.57 -16.85
CA ALA A 63 10.41 9.27 -15.64
C ALA A 63 8.95 8.97 -15.24
N CYS A 64 8.05 8.88 -16.24
CA CYS A 64 6.65 8.52 -16.03
C CYS A 64 6.50 7.12 -15.41
N VAL A 65 7.17 6.12 -15.98
CA VAL A 65 7.12 4.73 -15.47
C VAL A 65 7.66 4.65 -14.05
N ILE A 66 8.78 5.32 -13.76
CA ILE A 66 9.35 5.36 -12.41
C ILE A 66 8.38 6.02 -11.43
N ALA A 67 7.76 7.14 -11.80
CA ALA A 67 6.82 7.86 -10.94
C ALA A 67 5.57 7.03 -10.62
N VAL A 68 4.97 6.39 -11.63
CA VAL A 68 3.82 5.49 -11.46
C VAL A 68 4.19 4.30 -10.58
N GLY A 69 5.35 3.69 -10.83
CA GLY A 69 5.88 2.60 -10.02
C GLY A 69 6.12 3.00 -8.56
N ALA A 70 6.68 4.20 -8.32
CA ALA A 70 6.92 4.71 -6.98
C ALA A 70 5.60 4.95 -6.21
N VAL A 71 4.58 5.55 -6.84
CA VAL A 71 3.26 5.74 -6.23
C VAL A 71 2.60 4.40 -5.94
N GLY A 72 2.62 3.46 -6.89
CA GLY A 72 2.08 2.12 -6.71
C GLY A 72 2.77 1.35 -5.58
N ALA A 73 4.10 1.40 -5.52
CA ALA A 73 4.88 0.77 -4.47
C ALA A 73 4.57 1.35 -3.08
N GLY A 74 4.42 2.67 -2.97
CA GLY A 74 4.01 3.28 -1.71
C GLY A 74 2.59 2.88 -1.30
N LYS A 75 1.64 2.74 -2.24
CA LYS A 75 0.29 2.28 -1.93
C LYS A 75 0.26 0.82 -1.45
N VAL A 76 1.05 -0.06 -2.08
CA VAL A 76 1.23 -1.45 -1.62
C VAL A 76 1.87 -1.49 -0.22
N ALA A 77 2.87 -0.65 0.05
CA ALA A 77 3.50 -0.57 1.36
C ALA A 77 2.49 -0.14 2.45
N MET A 78 1.68 0.89 2.18
CA MET A 78 0.62 1.32 3.08
C MET A 78 -0.44 0.22 3.30
N ALA A 79 -0.86 -0.48 2.25
CA ALA A 79 -1.81 -1.59 2.36
C ALA A 79 -1.26 -2.73 3.22
N ARG A 80 0.04 -3.05 3.11
CA ARG A 80 0.71 -4.05 3.97
C ARG A 80 0.78 -3.60 5.43
N MET A 81 1.09 -2.33 5.68
CA MET A 81 1.10 -1.78 7.04
C MET A 81 -0.29 -1.84 7.65
N ALA A 82 -1.31 -1.42 6.93
CA ALA A 82 -2.71 -1.49 7.36
C ALA A 82 -3.16 -2.94 7.61
N ALA A 83 -2.78 -3.88 6.74
CA ALA A 83 -3.06 -5.31 6.95
C ALA A 83 -2.36 -5.84 8.22
N SER A 84 -1.10 -5.50 8.45
CA SER A 84 -0.38 -5.93 9.66
C SER A 84 -0.97 -5.35 10.94
N GLU A 85 -1.44 -4.10 10.90
CA GLU A 85 -2.12 -3.45 12.02
C GLU A 85 -3.49 -4.08 12.28
N ALA A 86 -4.24 -4.40 11.23
CA ALA A 86 -5.51 -5.12 11.35
C ALA A 86 -5.32 -6.50 11.99
N ILE A 87 -4.30 -7.25 11.56
CA ILE A 87 -3.95 -8.57 12.14
C ILE A 87 -3.57 -8.43 13.62
N ALA A 88 -2.77 -7.43 13.97
CA ALA A 88 -2.39 -7.19 15.37
C ALA A 88 -3.61 -6.84 16.23
N THR A 89 -4.52 -6.02 15.70
CA THR A 89 -5.75 -5.60 16.39
C THR A 89 -6.71 -6.76 16.64
N ILE A 90 -6.80 -7.72 15.72
CA ILE A 90 -7.65 -8.92 15.87
C ILE A 90 -7.15 -9.78 17.05
N GLY A 91 -5.84 -9.93 17.21
CA GLY A 91 -5.28 -10.69 18.33
C GLY A 91 -5.59 -10.05 19.69
N GLU A 92 -5.56 -8.72 19.78
CA GLU A 92 -5.85 -7.99 21.03
C GLU A 92 -7.34 -7.97 21.39
N ASN A 93 -8.22 -8.01 20.38
CA ASN A 93 -9.67 -7.95 20.56
C ASN A 93 -10.35 -9.32 20.40
N PHE A 94 -9.60 -10.42 20.49
CA PHE A 94 -10.16 -11.77 20.35
C PHE A 94 -11.08 -12.08 21.53
N THR A 95 -12.39 -12.05 21.28
CA THR A 95 -13.44 -12.19 22.29
C THR A 95 -13.72 -13.67 22.62
N GLU A 96 -14.53 -13.91 23.66
CA GLU A 96 -15.04 -15.27 23.92
C GLU A 96 -15.94 -15.76 22.78
N GLU A 97 -16.72 -14.86 22.18
CA GLU A 97 -17.56 -15.14 21.02
C GLU A 97 -16.69 -15.63 19.85
N ASP A 98 -15.57 -14.95 19.54
CA ASP A 98 -14.63 -15.37 18.50
C ASP A 98 -14.03 -16.76 18.78
N ALA A 99 -13.79 -17.09 20.05
CA ALA A 99 -13.29 -18.40 20.46
C ALA A 99 -14.33 -19.51 20.24
N VAL A 100 -15.60 -19.25 20.56
CA VAL A 100 -16.70 -20.18 20.29
C VAL A 100 -16.89 -20.37 18.79
N PHE A 101 -16.86 -19.28 17.99
CA PHE A 101 -16.89 -19.38 16.53
C PHE A 101 -15.70 -20.18 15.98
N HIS A 102 -14.51 -19.96 16.50
CA HIS A 102 -13.32 -20.73 16.12
C HIS A 102 -13.46 -22.22 16.45
N MET A 103 -14.06 -22.55 17.59
CA MET A 103 -14.33 -23.93 17.99
C MET A 103 -15.38 -24.57 17.09
N ALA A 104 -16.47 -23.86 16.77
CA ALA A 104 -17.49 -24.34 15.85
C ALA A 104 -16.95 -24.56 14.42
N ARG A 105 -16.07 -23.68 13.93
CA ARG A 105 -15.41 -23.82 12.62
C ARG A 105 -14.54 -25.08 12.52
N ASN A 106 -13.97 -25.52 13.63
CA ASN A 106 -13.08 -26.69 13.70
C ASN A 106 -13.81 -27.97 14.15
N ASP A 107 -15.14 -27.93 14.31
CA ASP A 107 -15.93 -29.13 14.59
C ASP A 107 -15.91 -30.04 13.35
N PRO A 108 -15.39 -31.28 13.44
CA PRO A 108 -15.34 -32.21 12.32
C PRO A 108 -16.73 -32.64 11.81
N GLU A 109 -17.78 -32.48 12.61
CA GLU A 109 -19.17 -32.75 12.22
C GLU A 109 -19.86 -31.52 11.62
N ALA A 110 -19.23 -30.34 11.62
CA ALA A 110 -19.82 -29.16 11.00
C ALA A 110 -19.87 -29.30 9.47
N GLU A 111 -21.09 -29.27 8.92
CA GLU A 111 -21.26 -29.12 7.48
C GLU A 111 -21.10 -27.63 7.12
N PRO A 112 -20.35 -27.29 6.05
CA PRO A 112 -20.25 -25.90 5.61
C PRO A 112 -21.62 -25.43 5.10
N GLY A 113 -22.14 -24.34 5.69
CA GLY A 113 -23.40 -23.75 5.24
C GLY A 113 -23.34 -23.24 3.80
N GLU A 114 -24.46 -23.30 3.08
CA GLU A 114 -24.54 -22.93 1.65
C GLU A 114 -24.20 -21.47 1.35
N ASP A 115 -24.31 -20.59 2.34
CA ASP A 115 -24.07 -19.14 2.26
C ASP A 115 -22.89 -18.68 3.11
N GLY A 116 -22.13 -19.62 3.65
CA GLY A 116 -21.07 -19.32 4.62
C GLY A 116 -21.62 -18.92 6.00
N GLU A 117 -22.92 -19.06 6.25
CA GLU A 117 -23.47 -19.03 7.60
C GLU A 117 -23.09 -20.34 8.32
N TYR A 118 -22.69 -20.23 9.58
CA TYR A 118 -22.27 -21.39 10.35
C TYR A 118 -23.49 -22.25 10.70
N ASP A 119 -23.33 -23.58 10.65
CA ASP A 119 -24.34 -24.50 11.17
C ASP A 119 -24.64 -24.17 12.63
N SER A 120 -25.90 -23.79 12.91
CA SER A 120 -26.33 -23.46 14.26
C SER A 120 -26.10 -24.60 15.23
N ALA A 121 -26.18 -25.86 14.77
CA ALA A 121 -25.92 -27.02 15.63
C ALA A 121 -24.43 -27.13 16.01
N ALA A 122 -23.50 -26.74 15.13
CA ALA A 122 -22.07 -26.66 15.45
C ALA A 122 -21.78 -25.54 16.46
N LEU A 123 -22.45 -24.39 16.31
CA LEU A 123 -22.36 -23.30 17.29
C LEU A 123 -22.88 -23.71 18.66
N ASP A 124 -24.06 -24.36 18.74
CA ASP A 124 -24.63 -24.84 19.99
C ASP A 124 -23.69 -25.84 20.70
N ARG A 125 -23.06 -26.75 19.94
CA ARG A 125 -22.07 -27.71 20.48
C ARG A 125 -20.80 -27.01 20.97
N ALA A 126 -20.32 -26.03 20.22
CA ALA A 126 -19.15 -25.24 20.60
C ALA A 126 -19.42 -24.42 21.88
N GLU A 127 -20.59 -23.79 21.99
CA GLU A 127 -20.99 -23.03 23.18
C GLU A 127 -21.11 -23.96 24.40
N ALA A 128 -21.76 -25.12 24.25
CA ALA A 128 -21.84 -26.11 25.32
C ALA A 128 -20.44 -26.61 25.75
N SER A 129 -19.54 -26.81 24.79
CA SER A 129 -18.15 -27.21 25.06
C SER A 129 -17.38 -26.10 25.77
N TRP A 130 -17.58 -24.84 25.36
CA TRP A 130 -16.97 -23.66 25.96
C TRP A 130 -17.43 -23.44 27.41
N GLU A 131 -18.73 -23.58 27.68
CA GLU A 131 -19.29 -23.47 29.03
C GLU A 131 -18.77 -24.55 29.98
N ALA A 132 -18.53 -25.76 29.45
CA ALA A 132 -18.00 -26.88 30.20
C ALA A 132 -16.51 -26.73 30.56
N MET A 133 -15.75 -25.90 29.83
CA MET A 133 -14.35 -25.61 30.13
C MET A 133 -14.20 -24.72 31.37
N SER A 134 -13.17 -24.98 32.16
CA SER A 134 -12.73 -24.07 33.22
C SER A 134 -12.21 -22.74 32.65
N GLU A 135 -12.19 -21.69 33.47
CA GLU A 135 -11.70 -20.35 33.06
C GLU A 135 -10.24 -20.42 32.54
N THR A 136 -9.39 -21.21 33.20
CA THR A 136 -7.99 -21.41 32.77
C THR A 136 -7.89 -22.13 31.42
N GLU A 137 -8.76 -23.11 31.14
CA GLU A 137 -8.80 -23.79 29.84
C GLU A 137 -9.31 -22.86 28.74
N ARG A 138 -10.32 -22.03 29.04
CA ARG A 138 -10.84 -21.01 28.12
C ARG A 138 -9.79 -19.97 27.76
N ASP A 139 -9.01 -19.49 28.72
CA ASP A 139 -7.92 -18.54 28.48
C ASP A 139 -6.81 -19.16 27.62
N ALA A 140 -6.43 -20.41 27.92
CA ALA A 140 -5.44 -21.14 27.13
C ALA A 140 -5.94 -21.36 25.69
N TYR A 141 -7.20 -21.75 25.51
CA TYR A 141 -7.81 -21.93 24.20
C TYR A 141 -7.91 -20.62 23.42
N ARG A 142 -8.30 -19.52 24.06
CA ARG A 142 -8.33 -18.19 23.42
C ARG A 142 -6.96 -17.77 22.90
N LEU A 143 -5.92 -17.96 23.71
CA LEU A 143 -4.55 -17.65 23.28
C LEU A 143 -4.12 -18.54 22.11
N GLN A 144 -4.45 -19.82 22.14
CA GLN A 144 -4.16 -20.75 21.05
C GLN A 144 -4.91 -20.36 19.76
N ALA A 145 -6.23 -20.19 19.83
CA ALA A 145 -7.09 -19.82 18.71
C ALA A 145 -6.66 -18.48 18.10
N ALA A 146 -6.35 -17.48 18.92
CA ALA A 146 -5.84 -16.19 18.44
C ALA A 146 -4.51 -16.34 17.68
N ASN A 147 -3.61 -17.22 18.13
CA ASN A 147 -2.35 -17.51 17.44
C ASN A 147 -2.57 -18.28 16.12
N GLU A 148 -3.49 -19.24 16.09
CA GLU A 148 -3.85 -19.99 14.88
C GLU A 148 -4.47 -19.07 13.83
N VAL A 149 -5.46 -18.26 14.20
CA VAL A 149 -6.06 -17.25 13.31
C VAL A 149 -5.00 -16.28 12.79
N ARG A 150 -4.09 -15.83 13.65
CA ARG A 150 -2.98 -14.98 13.25
C ARG A 150 -2.06 -15.68 12.23
N GLN A 151 -1.71 -16.94 12.45
CA GLN A 151 -0.90 -17.72 11.50
C GLN A 151 -1.62 -17.91 10.16
N GLU A 152 -2.92 -18.20 10.16
CA GLU A 152 -3.74 -18.28 8.94
C GLU A 152 -3.74 -16.93 8.18
N MET A 153 -3.91 -15.82 8.90
CA MET A 153 -3.88 -14.48 8.31
C MET A 153 -2.49 -14.10 7.78
N GLU A 154 -1.43 -14.48 8.49
CA GLU A 154 -0.05 -14.27 8.03
C GLU A 154 0.27 -15.11 6.78
N ALA A 155 -0.17 -16.37 6.75
CA ALA A 155 -0.07 -17.24 5.58
C ALA A 155 -0.85 -16.69 4.37
N ASN A 156 -1.99 -16.04 4.62
CA ASN A 156 -2.82 -15.39 3.60
C ASN A 156 -2.56 -13.89 3.45
N SER A 157 -1.47 -13.37 4.03
CA SER A 157 -1.20 -11.92 4.09
C SER A 157 -1.10 -11.27 2.70
N GLU A 158 -0.66 -12.02 1.69
CA GLU A 158 -0.65 -11.55 0.30
C GLU A 158 -2.06 -11.31 -0.23
N ALA A 159 -3.00 -12.24 0.00
CA ALA A 159 -4.39 -12.10 -0.41
C ALA A 159 -5.06 -10.93 0.33
N VAL A 160 -4.84 -10.82 1.65
CA VAL A 160 -5.33 -9.69 2.46
C VAL A 160 -4.78 -8.37 1.94
N THR A 161 -3.50 -8.32 1.58
CA THR A 161 -2.87 -7.13 1.00
C THR A 161 -3.51 -6.75 -0.33
N VAL A 162 -3.81 -7.72 -1.21
CA VAL A 162 -4.46 -7.46 -2.51
C VAL A 162 -5.89 -6.93 -2.30
N VAL A 163 -6.65 -7.53 -1.39
CA VAL A 163 -8.01 -7.07 -1.06
C VAL A 163 -7.95 -5.64 -0.49
N ALA A 164 -7.08 -5.38 0.49
CA ALA A 164 -6.87 -4.04 1.04
C ALA A 164 -6.45 -3.03 -0.04
N LEU A 165 -5.59 -3.43 -0.98
CA LEU A 165 -5.19 -2.60 -2.10
C LEU A 165 -6.37 -2.26 -3.02
N ILE A 166 -7.20 -3.24 -3.39
CA ILE A 166 -8.37 -3.04 -4.24
C ILE A 166 -9.37 -2.11 -3.57
N HIS A 167 -9.66 -2.32 -2.28
CA HIS A 167 -10.58 -1.47 -1.53
C HIS A 167 -10.04 -0.07 -1.27
N SER A 168 -8.73 0.08 -1.10
CA SER A 168 -8.09 1.40 -0.94
C SER A 168 -7.97 2.17 -2.26
N LEU A 169 -8.13 1.53 -3.42
CA LEU A 169 -8.07 2.20 -4.72
C LEU A 169 -9.35 2.98 -4.99
N SER A 170 -9.28 4.27 -4.73
CA SER A 170 -10.30 5.24 -5.12
C SER A 170 -10.14 5.64 -6.59
N PRO A 171 -11.23 6.01 -7.31
CA PRO A 171 -11.12 6.65 -8.62
C PRO A 171 -10.22 7.91 -8.59
N TYR A 172 -10.12 8.59 -7.45
CA TYR A 172 -9.21 9.71 -7.27
C TYR A 172 -7.74 9.30 -7.35
N ASP A 173 -7.35 8.09 -6.94
CA ASP A 173 -5.97 7.62 -7.05
C ASP A 173 -5.52 7.52 -8.50
N ILE A 174 -6.40 7.08 -9.40
CA ILE A 174 -6.11 6.99 -10.84
C ILE A 174 -5.79 8.38 -11.39
N LEU A 175 -6.57 9.39 -10.99
CA LEU A 175 -6.32 10.78 -11.35
C LEU A 175 -4.94 11.25 -10.87
N TRP A 176 -4.61 10.97 -9.60
CA TRP A 176 -3.34 11.41 -9.01
C TRP A 176 -2.12 10.67 -9.56
N ILE A 177 -2.24 9.36 -9.84
CA ILE A 177 -1.22 8.57 -10.54
C ILE A 177 -0.98 9.13 -11.94
N GLY A 178 -2.05 9.42 -12.69
CA GLY A 178 -1.96 10.06 -14.00
C GLY A 178 -1.27 11.42 -13.92
N LEU A 179 -1.64 12.25 -12.94
CA LEU A 179 -1.05 13.57 -12.75
C LEU A 179 0.44 13.49 -12.35
N ALA A 180 0.82 12.52 -11.53
CA ALA A 180 2.21 12.23 -11.18
C ALA A 180 3.02 11.84 -12.42
N GLY A 181 2.50 10.91 -13.23
CA GLY A 181 3.12 10.45 -14.47
C GLY A 181 3.31 11.57 -15.49
N VAL A 182 2.27 12.36 -15.76
CA VAL A 182 2.32 13.51 -16.68
C VAL A 182 3.31 14.57 -16.19
N SER A 183 3.35 14.84 -14.88
CA SER A 183 4.26 15.82 -14.31
C SER A 183 5.72 15.37 -14.43
N ALA A 184 6.00 14.10 -14.13
CA ALA A 184 7.32 13.50 -14.30
C ALA A 184 7.76 13.56 -15.77
N PHE A 185 6.88 13.14 -16.69
CA PHE A 185 7.13 13.19 -18.13
C PHE A 185 7.46 14.59 -18.61
N LYS A 186 6.62 15.58 -18.27
CA LYS A 186 6.77 16.97 -18.73
C LYS A 186 8.06 17.59 -18.21
N LEU A 187 8.47 17.27 -16.99
CA LEU A 187 9.69 17.84 -16.41
C LEU A 187 10.96 17.22 -17.01
N ALA A 188 10.95 15.91 -17.29
CA ALA A 188 12.09 15.18 -17.86
C ALA A 188 12.24 15.31 -19.39
N SER A 189 11.20 15.76 -20.11
CA SER A 189 11.22 15.97 -21.56
C SER A 189 11.61 17.39 -22.01
N ARG A 190 11.64 18.37 -21.09
CA ARG A 190 11.87 19.80 -21.41
C ARG A 190 13.23 20.14 -22.03
N ASN A 191 14.23 19.26 -21.93
CA ASN A 191 15.58 19.55 -22.39
C ASN A 191 15.80 19.30 -23.90
N ASP A 192 14.75 18.97 -24.65
CA ASP A 192 14.80 18.75 -26.11
C ASP A 192 14.74 20.06 -26.90
N ALA A 193 14.59 21.21 -26.23
CA ALA A 193 14.48 22.51 -26.89
C ALA A 193 15.66 22.67 -27.87
N PRO A 194 15.40 22.64 -29.19
CA PRO A 194 16.45 22.64 -30.17
C PRO A 194 17.23 23.94 -30.01
N ARG A 195 18.56 23.87 -30.04
CA ARG A 195 19.45 25.04 -30.04
C ARG A 195 19.32 25.87 -31.33
N HIS A 196 18.12 26.00 -31.89
CA HIS A 196 17.83 26.77 -33.08
C HIS A 196 18.22 28.25 -32.91
N SER A 197 18.20 28.77 -31.68
CA SER A 197 18.70 30.12 -31.40
C SER A 197 20.19 30.28 -31.74
N SER A 198 21.02 29.24 -31.55
CA SER A 198 22.45 29.34 -31.89
C SER A 198 22.77 29.28 -33.38
N MET A 199 21.87 28.76 -34.22
CA MET A 199 22.07 28.79 -35.68
C MET A 199 21.65 30.14 -36.28
N ILE A 200 20.66 30.82 -35.70
CA ILE A 200 20.28 32.18 -36.13
C ILE A 200 21.37 33.17 -35.68
N ASP A 201 21.89 33.03 -34.46
CA ASP A 201 22.97 33.89 -33.97
C ASP A 201 24.30 33.64 -34.71
N ALA A 202 24.64 32.38 -35.03
CA ALA A 202 25.85 32.07 -35.80
C ALA A 202 25.73 32.46 -37.30
N ALA A 203 24.51 32.57 -37.84
CA ALA A 203 24.28 33.09 -39.18
C ALA A 203 24.33 34.64 -39.19
N ALA A 204 23.76 35.29 -38.19
CA ALA A 204 23.80 36.74 -38.04
C ALA A 204 25.24 37.26 -37.83
N ASP A 205 26.08 36.54 -37.10
CA ASP A 205 27.49 36.91 -36.87
C ASP A 205 28.36 36.77 -38.13
N LYS A 206 27.93 35.97 -39.12
CA LYS A 206 28.62 35.87 -40.42
C LYS A 206 28.25 36.99 -41.39
N GLU A 207 27.13 37.69 -41.20
CA GLU A 207 26.70 38.78 -42.08
C GLU A 207 26.91 40.19 -41.49
N GLY A 208 27.28 40.31 -40.20
CA GLY A 208 27.50 41.59 -39.49
C GLY A 208 28.82 42.33 -39.79
N GLY A 209 29.65 41.88 -40.73
CA GLY A 209 30.90 42.56 -41.09
C GLY A 209 30.74 43.86 -41.89
N LEU A 210 29.52 44.21 -42.32
CA LEU A 210 29.27 45.38 -43.14
C LEU A 210 27.91 46.02 -42.82
N HIS A 211 27.80 46.81 -41.76
CA HIS A 211 26.85 47.93 -41.81
C HIS A 211 27.40 49.22 -41.15
N PRO A 212 27.18 50.37 -41.80
CA PRO A 212 27.81 51.64 -41.50
C PRO A 212 27.15 52.35 -40.32
N ALA A 213 27.94 53.22 -39.68
CA ALA A 213 27.51 54.16 -38.67
C ALA A 213 26.27 54.97 -39.11
N PHE A 214 25.10 54.66 -38.54
CA PHE A 214 23.95 55.55 -38.60
C PHE A 214 23.61 56.03 -37.19
N LYS A 215 24.11 57.23 -36.90
CA LYS A 215 23.87 58.01 -35.69
C LYS A 215 22.58 58.79 -35.92
N GLY A 216 21.44 58.21 -35.54
CA GLY A 216 20.13 58.85 -35.59
C GLY A 216 19.62 59.14 -34.18
N SER A 217 19.63 60.42 -33.81
CA SER A 217 19.04 60.98 -32.60
C SER A 217 17.60 61.42 -32.88
N SER A 218 16.64 60.96 -32.07
CA SER A 218 15.35 61.64 -31.83
C SER A 218 14.54 60.84 -30.80
N GLU A 219 14.32 61.41 -29.61
CA GLU A 219 13.01 61.86 -29.09
C GLU A 219 12.21 60.69 -28.48
N GLU A 220 12.32 60.46 -27.16
CA GLU A 220 11.42 61.03 -26.14
C GLU A 220 9.95 61.07 -26.58
N GLU A 221 9.22 59.97 -26.38
CA GLU A 221 7.76 60.03 -26.28
C GLU A 221 7.31 59.34 -24.99
N SER A 222 7.00 60.18 -24.00
CA SER A 222 6.41 59.79 -22.73
C SER A 222 4.98 59.29 -22.96
N MET A 223 4.73 58.00 -22.76
CA MET A 223 3.36 57.50 -22.61
C MET A 223 3.03 57.27 -21.14
N SER A 224 1.99 57.99 -20.74
CA SER A 224 1.42 58.15 -19.40
C SER A 224 0.78 56.86 -18.87
N PRO A 225 0.88 56.56 -17.56
CA PRO A 225 0.21 55.42 -16.94
C PRO A 225 -1.28 55.72 -16.71
N ALA A 226 -2.12 55.36 -17.67
CA ALA A 226 -3.57 55.38 -17.49
C ALA A 226 -4.03 54.18 -16.63
N SER A 227 -4.25 54.47 -15.34
CA SER A 227 -5.47 54.13 -14.61
C SER A 227 -6.11 52.76 -14.91
N PHE A 228 -5.69 51.72 -14.19
CA PHE A 228 -6.48 50.49 -14.03
C PHE A 228 -7.23 50.56 -12.69
N GLY A 229 -8.31 51.34 -12.67
CA GLY A 229 -9.29 51.35 -11.61
C GLY A 229 -10.25 50.17 -11.74
N GLY A 230 -10.64 49.57 -10.61
CA GLY A 230 -11.82 48.71 -10.55
C GLY A 230 -11.74 47.45 -9.69
N MET A 231 -11.40 47.57 -8.40
CA MET A 231 -11.93 46.62 -7.42
C MET A 231 -13.40 46.96 -7.17
N ARG A 232 -14.33 46.09 -7.55
CA ARG A 232 -15.68 46.05 -6.98
C ARG A 232 -16.24 44.62 -6.97
N GLY A 233 -16.41 44.12 -5.75
CA GLY A 233 -17.54 43.25 -5.37
C GLY A 233 -17.45 41.79 -5.78
N LEU A 234 -16.79 40.96 -4.98
CA LEU A 234 -17.17 39.55 -4.86
C LEU A 234 -18.13 39.41 -3.66
N PRO A 235 -19.29 38.75 -3.83
CA PRO A 235 -20.21 38.49 -2.74
C PRO A 235 -19.58 37.51 -1.74
N SER A 236 -19.72 37.83 -0.46
CA SER A 236 -19.42 36.94 0.66
C SER A 236 -20.18 35.61 0.49
N ALA A 237 -19.43 34.51 0.39
CA ALA A 237 -20.00 33.17 0.43
C ALA A 237 -20.69 32.91 1.78
N PRO A 238 -21.84 32.22 1.81
CA PRO A 238 -22.43 31.77 3.06
C PRO A 238 -21.54 30.73 3.75
N PRO A 239 -21.55 30.66 5.09
CA PRO A 239 -20.77 29.67 5.83
C PRO A 239 -21.23 28.27 5.42
N SER A 240 -20.34 27.51 4.76
CA SER A 240 -20.54 26.09 4.52
C SER A 240 -20.58 25.38 5.87
N SER A 241 -21.75 24.90 6.25
CA SER A 241 -21.95 23.93 7.31
C SER A 241 -21.21 22.64 6.93
N THR A 242 -19.97 22.49 7.40
CA THR A 242 -19.31 21.18 7.43
C THR A 242 -20.07 20.29 8.41
N PRO A 243 -20.60 19.13 7.98
CA PRO A 243 -21.10 18.14 8.92
C PRO A 243 -19.91 17.61 9.72
N ARG A 244 -19.97 17.82 11.03
CA ARG A 244 -19.07 17.24 12.02
C ARG A 244 -19.41 15.75 12.07
N PHE A 245 -18.66 14.91 11.36
CA PHE A 245 -18.76 13.46 11.52
C PHE A 245 -18.28 13.11 12.94
N ALA A 246 -19.22 12.66 13.77
CA ALA A 246 -18.91 12.03 15.03
C ALA A 246 -18.29 10.64 14.76
N PRO A 247 -17.23 10.24 15.49
CA PRO A 247 -16.75 8.87 15.45
C PRO A 247 -17.67 8.03 16.36
N GLY A 248 -18.42 7.10 15.78
CA GLY A 248 -19.23 6.18 16.60
C GLY A 248 -20.34 5.45 15.84
N ALA A 249 -19.99 4.28 15.31
CA ALA A 249 -20.81 3.10 14.99
C ALA A 249 -20.05 2.36 13.88
N GLY A 250 -19.32 1.27 14.13
CA GLY A 250 -19.88 0.07 14.73
C GLY A 250 -20.73 -0.65 13.67
N HIS A 251 -20.09 -1.13 12.60
CA HIS A 251 -20.71 -2.10 11.69
C HIS A 251 -19.72 -3.20 11.40
N ALA A 252 -19.96 -4.32 12.08
CA ALA A 252 -19.48 -5.64 11.72
C ALA A 252 -19.96 -5.93 10.28
N GLY A 253 -19.01 -5.91 9.35
CA GLY A 253 -19.18 -6.45 8.01
C GLY A 253 -18.34 -7.71 7.91
N HIS A 254 -18.95 -8.84 8.24
CA HIS A 254 -18.39 -10.17 8.06
C HIS A 254 -18.18 -10.37 6.54
N ALA A 255 -16.91 -10.29 6.10
CA ALA A 255 -16.55 -10.54 4.72
C ALA A 255 -16.42 -12.05 4.53
N GLY A 256 -17.42 -12.65 3.88
CA GLY A 256 -17.44 -14.06 3.50
C GLY A 256 -16.17 -14.44 2.73
N HIS A 257 -15.44 -15.38 3.30
CA HIS A 257 -14.26 -15.99 2.71
C HIS A 257 -14.71 -17.03 1.68
N ALA A 258 -14.69 -16.68 0.40
CA ALA A 258 -15.01 -17.61 -0.68
C ALA A 258 -13.91 -18.68 -0.78
N GLY A 259 -14.21 -19.88 -0.27
CA GLY A 259 -13.36 -21.06 -0.36
C GLY A 259 -13.10 -21.48 -1.81
N HIS A 260 -11.83 -21.63 -2.15
CA HIS A 260 -11.38 -22.11 -3.44
C HIS A 260 -11.45 -23.64 -3.46
N GLY A 261 -12.45 -24.20 -4.15
CA GLY A 261 -12.61 -25.64 -4.33
C GLY A 261 -11.44 -26.27 -5.09
N VAL A 262 -10.65 -27.06 -4.38
CA VAL A 262 -9.70 -28.00 -4.98
C VAL A 262 -10.51 -29.15 -5.58
N ARG A 263 -10.46 -29.22 -6.90
CA ARG A 263 -11.10 -30.23 -7.74
C ARG A 263 -10.40 -31.58 -7.54
N GLU A 264 -11.07 -32.51 -6.87
CA GLU A 264 -10.71 -33.93 -6.90
C GLU A 264 -10.96 -34.49 -8.31
N GLU A 265 -9.88 -34.89 -9.00
CA GLU A 265 -9.98 -35.79 -10.14
C GLU A 265 -10.05 -37.24 -9.64
N SER A 266 -11.26 -37.78 -9.69
CA SER A 266 -11.55 -39.20 -9.60
C SER A 266 -11.07 -39.95 -10.84
N GLY A 267 -10.28 -41.00 -10.67
CA GLY A 267 -9.98 -41.96 -11.74
C GLY A 267 -9.01 -43.06 -11.32
N GLY A 268 -9.52 -44.13 -10.67
CA GLY A 268 -8.78 -45.38 -10.37
C GLY A 268 -8.51 -46.25 -11.61
N PRO A 269 -8.38 -47.60 -11.51
CA PRO A 269 -8.14 -48.47 -10.35
C PRO A 269 -6.86 -49.34 -10.51
N GLY A 270 -6.32 -49.92 -9.43
CA GLY A 270 -5.21 -50.88 -9.58
C GLY A 270 -4.76 -51.58 -8.31
N HIS A 271 -5.00 -52.90 -8.28
CA HIS A 271 -4.25 -53.95 -7.59
C HIS A 271 -4.23 -54.03 -6.06
N ASP A 272 -5.12 -54.90 -5.56
CA ASP A 272 -4.79 -56.17 -4.90
C ASP A 272 -3.29 -56.48 -4.75
N ASP A 273 -2.79 -56.55 -3.50
CA ASP A 273 -2.14 -57.74 -2.95
C ASP A 273 -1.45 -57.43 -1.61
N SER A 274 -1.94 -58.08 -0.56
CA SER A 274 -1.22 -58.79 0.51
C SER A 274 0.00 -58.19 1.26
N GLN A 275 0.06 -58.58 2.55
CA GLN A 275 1.14 -58.48 3.54
C GLN A 275 1.05 -57.21 4.42
N GLY A 276 0.67 -57.25 5.70
CA GLY A 276 0.97 -58.27 6.70
C GLY A 276 2.30 -57.99 7.37
N HIS A 277 2.44 -56.86 8.08
CA HIS A 277 3.54 -56.65 9.02
C HIS A 277 3.03 -55.99 10.31
N ALA A 278 2.98 -56.82 11.35
CA ALA A 278 2.97 -56.41 12.73
C ALA A 278 4.38 -55.94 13.11
N HIS A 279 4.49 -54.72 13.63
CA HIS A 279 5.61 -54.23 14.43
C HIS A 279 4.96 -53.46 15.58
N ASP A 280 4.72 -54.11 16.71
CA ASP A 280 5.66 -54.34 17.82
C ASP A 280 5.90 -53.04 18.61
N ASP A 281 5.14 -52.96 19.70
CA ASP A 281 5.18 -51.98 20.78
C ASP A 281 6.53 -52.03 21.49
N GLY A 282 7.33 -50.98 21.30
CA GLY A 282 8.52 -50.71 22.10
C GLY A 282 8.26 -49.53 23.04
N GLY A 283 7.65 -49.80 24.19
CA GLY A 283 7.49 -48.82 25.25
C GLY A 283 8.83 -48.45 25.87
N GLU A 284 9.22 -47.18 25.77
CA GLU A 284 10.26 -46.59 26.61
C GLU A 284 9.62 -45.95 27.84
N HIS A 285 9.81 -46.65 28.95
CA HIS A 285 9.59 -46.21 30.32
C HIS A 285 10.59 -45.07 30.60
N VAL A 286 10.13 -43.82 30.62
CA VAL A 286 10.95 -42.69 31.09
C VAL A 286 10.74 -42.58 32.60
N ASP A 287 11.72 -43.08 33.35
CA ASP A 287 11.79 -42.96 34.80
C ASP A 287 11.90 -41.48 35.21
N LEU A 288 10.82 -40.98 35.82
CA LEU A 288 10.80 -39.74 36.58
C LEU A 288 11.33 -40.02 37.98
N GLU A 289 12.66 -40.14 38.11
CA GLU A 289 13.33 -40.02 39.39
C GLU A 289 14.24 -38.80 39.43
N ASP A 290 14.07 -38.04 40.52
CA ASP A 290 15.10 -37.26 41.19
C ASP A 290 15.33 -35.80 40.75
N GLU A 291 14.40 -34.92 41.12
CA GLU A 291 14.76 -33.54 41.48
C GLU A 291 13.92 -33.01 42.66
N ARG A 292 14.09 -33.68 43.82
CA ARG A 292 13.64 -33.17 45.12
C ARG A 292 14.81 -33.08 46.09
N ARG A 293 15.76 -32.18 45.84
CA ARG A 293 16.74 -31.76 46.86
C ARG A 293 17.07 -30.28 46.77
N GLY A 294 16.70 -29.57 47.85
CA GLY A 294 17.59 -28.55 48.43
C GLY A 294 17.25 -27.10 48.14
N SER A 295 16.31 -26.53 48.89
CA SER A 295 16.40 -25.13 49.30
C SER A 295 15.86 -25.00 50.71
N ALA A 296 16.71 -25.38 51.66
CA ALA A 296 16.64 -24.95 53.04
C ALA A 296 17.99 -24.29 53.35
N ASP A 297 17.92 -23.20 54.10
CA ASP A 297 19.02 -22.51 54.80
C ASP A 297 19.96 -21.62 53.96
N ALA A 298 19.61 -20.33 53.92
CA ALA A 298 20.60 -19.27 54.09
C ALA A 298 19.96 -18.10 54.86
N ALA A 299 20.69 -17.68 55.90
CA ALA A 299 20.39 -16.70 56.93
C ALA A 299 20.23 -15.26 56.45
#